data_AF-A0A662HK72-F1
#
_entry.id   AF-A0A662HK72-F1
#
_cell.length_a   1.000
_cell.length_b   1.000
_cell.length_c   1.000
_cell.angle_alpha   90.00
_cell.angle_beta   90.00
_cell.angle_gamma   90.00
#
_symmetry.space_group_name_H-M   'P 1'
#
loop_
_entity.id
_entity.type
_entity.pdbx_description
1 polymer ?
#
loop_
_entity_poly.entity_id
_entity_poly.type
_entity_poly.pdbx_seq_one_letter_code
_entity_poly.pdbx_strand_id
1 'polypeptide(L)'
;VAKEAMDKGLVQWGFYHRPNFGGTPFVILYYQYGGILQDPETGKLVLDKSAMLKMLELLYRMAQVDKVLPPTMIGTSWRQIHADFVNGRVLFWFGGTWHWAEWQRVAYHEELGELPEEYEWENIGFALVPAPEPGLKPMTLSSPYLYYVTAQAEEPEIAFLLITLATSAPIDAIHAVDSGHLPVRSTTVEQPYYKQSKFHREVAYMLEYTSFEPLHPKWGAYKDAWITAITKVEKGEVTPEEALSEMIETLKAELGDELIIRD
;
A
#
# COMPACT_ATOMS: atom_id res chain seq x y z
N VAL A 1 -10.49 -17.21 -8.11
CA VAL A 1 -10.64 -17.26 -6.65
C VAL A 1 -11.63 -16.21 -6.14
N ALA A 2 -11.33 -14.90 -6.20
CA ALA A 2 -12.23 -13.84 -5.73
C ALA A 2 -13.67 -13.96 -6.29
N LYS A 3 -13.80 -14.04 -7.61
CA LYS A 3 -15.09 -14.22 -8.29
C LYS A 3 -15.81 -15.50 -7.87
N GLU A 4 -15.09 -16.61 -7.81
CA GLU A 4 -15.64 -17.91 -7.41
C GLU A 4 -16.20 -17.89 -5.97
N ALA A 5 -15.52 -17.22 -5.04
CA ALA A 5 -16.00 -17.09 -3.66
C ALA A 5 -17.29 -16.26 -3.58
N MET A 6 -17.39 -15.20 -4.37
CA MET A 6 -18.63 -14.41 -4.49
C MET A 6 -19.76 -15.21 -5.14
N ASP A 7 -19.48 -15.92 -6.24
CA ASP A 7 -20.47 -16.73 -6.94
C ASP A 7 -21.02 -17.86 -6.05
N LYS A 8 -20.22 -18.35 -5.10
CA LYS A 8 -20.62 -19.32 -4.06
C LYS A 8 -21.31 -18.69 -2.84
N GLY A 9 -21.42 -17.36 -2.78
CA GLY A 9 -22.03 -16.64 -1.66
C GLY A 9 -21.22 -16.68 -0.36
N LEU A 10 -19.91 -16.97 -0.43
CA LEU A 10 -19.04 -17.06 0.75
C LEU A 10 -18.61 -15.69 1.28
N VAL A 11 -18.55 -14.69 0.39
CA VAL A 11 -18.17 -13.31 0.70
C VAL A 11 -19.06 -12.35 -0.09
N GLN A 12 -19.21 -11.12 0.41
CA GLN A 12 -19.93 -10.06 -0.31
C GLN A 12 -19.07 -9.47 -1.43
N TRP A 13 -17.76 -9.32 -1.17
CA TRP A 13 -16.79 -8.80 -2.14
C TRP A 13 -15.55 -9.68 -2.21
N GLY A 14 -14.99 -9.78 -3.42
CA GLY A 14 -13.81 -10.59 -3.66
C GLY A 14 -12.53 -9.87 -3.25
N PHE A 15 -12.49 -8.54 -3.38
CA PHE A 15 -11.28 -7.75 -3.15
C PHE A 15 -11.59 -6.32 -2.74
N TYR A 16 -10.92 -5.82 -1.69
CA TYR A 16 -10.88 -4.41 -1.32
C TYR A 16 -9.44 -3.87 -1.44
N HIS A 17 -9.31 -2.64 -1.95
CA HIS A 17 -8.12 -1.82 -1.77
C HIS A 17 -8.41 -0.59 -0.91
N ARG A 18 -7.38 0.19 -0.61
CA ARG A 18 -7.49 1.37 0.26
C ARG A 18 -8.41 2.46 -0.33
N PRO A 19 -9.07 3.27 0.52
CA PRO A 19 -10.04 4.27 0.07
C PRO A 19 -9.43 5.60 -0.37
N ASN A 20 -8.10 5.69 -0.34
CA ASN A 20 -7.32 6.85 -0.75
C ASN A 20 -5.96 6.35 -1.23
N PHE A 21 -5.11 7.27 -1.68
CA PHE A 21 -3.76 6.94 -2.16
C PHE A 21 -2.81 6.45 -1.04
N GLY A 22 -3.19 6.60 0.24
CA GLY A 22 -2.31 6.26 1.37
C GLY A 22 -1.86 4.79 1.31
N GLY A 23 -0.59 4.51 1.60
CA GLY A 23 -0.01 3.14 1.65
C GLY A 23 -0.31 2.25 0.45
N THR A 24 -0.32 2.85 -0.74
CA THR A 24 0.37 2.37 -1.96
C THR A 24 0.04 1.03 -2.64
N PRO A 25 -1.21 0.53 -2.61
CA PRO A 25 -1.57 -0.62 -3.43
C PRO A 25 -1.38 -0.36 -4.94
N PHE A 26 -1.65 0.87 -5.39
CA PHE A 26 -1.59 1.23 -6.81
C PHE A 26 -0.16 1.31 -7.35
N VAL A 27 0.79 1.76 -6.54
CA VAL A 27 2.21 1.81 -6.92
C VAL A 27 2.79 0.41 -7.03
N ILE A 28 2.38 -0.50 -6.15
CA ILE A 28 2.79 -1.92 -6.23
C ILE A 28 2.39 -2.51 -7.57
N LEU A 29 1.11 -2.38 -7.95
CA LEU A 29 0.63 -2.90 -9.24
C LEU A 29 1.37 -2.26 -10.43
N TYR A 30 1.59 -0.95 -10.38
CA TYR A 30 2.34 -0.22 -11.41
C TYR A 30 3.78 -0.72 -11.58
N TYR A 31 4.51 -0.89 -10.47
CA TYR A 31 5.86 -1.44 -10.50
C TYR A 31 5.90 -2.90 -10.93
N GLN A 32 4.91 -3.71 -10.56
CA GLN A 32 4.80 -5.08 -11.04
C GLN A 32 4.65 -5.17 -12.56
N TYR A 33 4.00 -4.17 -13.18
CA TYR A 33 3.93 -4.04 -14.63
C TYR A 33 5.18 -3.42 -15.28
N GLY A 34 6.23 -3.13 -14.51
CA GLY A 34 7.51 -2.61 -15.01
C GLY A 34 7.65 -1.09 -14.97
N GLY A 35 6.67 -0.38 -14.39
CA GLY A 35 6.73 1.06 -14.23
C GLY A 35 7.89 1.50 -13.34
N ILE A 36 8.39 2.72 -13.56
CA ILE A 36 9.28 3.42 -12.63
C ILE A 36 8.67 4.80 -12.36
N LEU A 37 8.78 5.30 -11.14
CA LEU A 37 8.18 6.59 -10.76
C LEU A 37 9.20 7.72 -10.64
N GLN A 38 10.49 7.41 -10.58
CA GLN A 38 11.54 8.40 -10.47
C GLN A 38 12.74 7.96 -11.28
N ASP A 39 13.27 8.88 -12.08
CA ASP A 39 14.52 8.69 -12.79
C ASP A 39 15.69 8.90 -11.81
N PRO A 40 16.57 7.91 -11.63
CA PRO A 40 17.63 7.99 -10.61
C PRO A 40 18.74 8.99 -10.95
N GLU A 41 18.88 9.39 -12.23
CA GLU A 41 19.92 10.33 -12.66
C GLU A 41 19.49 11.78 -12.46
N THR A 42 18.26 12.10 -12.84
CA THR A 42 17.71 13.46 -12.82
C THR A 42 16.87 13.76 -11.58
N GLY A 43 16.39 12.73 -10.88
CA GLY A 43 15.45 12.86 -9.77
C GLY A 43 14.02 13.19 -10.19
N LYS A 44 13.76 13.35 -11.50
CA LYS A 44 12.44 13.71 -12.05
C LYS A 44 11.44 12.58 -11.90
N LEU A 45 10.16 12.93 -11.81
CA LEU A 45 9.09 11.94 -11.81
C LEU A 45 8.94 11.32 -13.21
N VAL A 46 8.61 10.03 -13.24
CA VAL A 46 8.43 9.27 -14.48
C VAL A 46 6.99 8.74 -14.57
N LEU A 47 6.41 8.83 -15.76
CA LEU A 47 5.21 8.10 -16.16
C LEU A 47 5.57 7.14 -17.30
N ASP A 48 5.70 5.87 -16.96
CA ASP A 48 5.61 4.73 -17.88
C ASP A 48 4.15 4.48 -18.29
N LYS A 49 3.85 4.71 -19.57
CA LYS A 49 2.48 4.62 -20.10
C LYS A 49 1.98 3.17 -20.15
N SER A 50 2.80 2.23 -20.59
CA SER A 50 2.39 0.82 -20.70
C SER A 50 2.04 0.24 -19.32
N ALA A 51 2.87 0.50 -18.31
CA ALA A 51 2.61 0.03 -16.95
C ALA A 51 1.37 0.69 -16.33
N MET A 52 1.17 2.00 -16.56
CA MET A 52 -0.02 2.70 -16.07
C MET A 52 -1.29 2.19 -16.72
N LEU A 53 -1.28 2.00 -18.05
CA LEU A 53 -2.43 1.50 -18.79
C LEU A 53 -2.85 0.11 -18.27
N LYS A 54 -1.91 -0.84 -18.16
CA LYS A 54 -2.19 -2.19 -17.67
C LYS A 54 -2.76 -2.19 -16.25
N MET A 55 -2.27 -1.29 -15.40
CA MET A 55 -2.80 -1.15 -14.04
C MET A 55 -4.25 -0.64 -14.06
N LEU A 56 -4.55 0.40 -14.83
CA LEU A 56 -5.91 0.93 -14.99
C LEU A 56 -6.85 -0.13 -15.62
N GLU A 57 -6.39 -0.89 -16.61
CA GLU A 57 -7.13 -2.02 -17.19
C GLU A 57 -7.45 -3.10 -16.16
N LEU A 58 -6.50 -3.42 -15.27
CA LEU A 58 -6.72 -4.37 -14.19
C LEU A 58 -7.84 -3.90 -13.24
N LEU A 59 -7.78 -2.64 -12.79
CA LEU A 59 -8.81 -2.07 -11.90
C LEU A 59 -10.17 -1.97 -12.59
N TYR A 60 -10.21 -1.56 -13.86
CA TYR A 60 -11.42 -1.55 -14.67
C TYR A 60 -12.04 -2.95 -14.76
N ARG A 61 -11.23 -3.96 -15.09
CA ARG A 61 -11.70 -5.34 -15.17
C ARG A 61 -12.27 -5.80 -13.83
N MET A 62 -11.58 -5.53 -12.73
CA MET A 62 -12.04 -5.93 -11.38
C MET A 62 -13.35 -5.26 -10.99
N ALA A 63 -13.54 -3.97 -11.28
CA ALA A 63 -14.71 -3.20 -10.86
C ALA A 63 -15.91 -3.34 -11.82
N GLN A 64 -15.66 -3.29 -13.14
CA GLN A 64 -16.70 -3.16 -14.16
C GLN A 64 -17.04 -4.47 -14.87
N VAL A 65 -16.04 -5.33 -15.10
CA VAL A 65 -16.21 -6.59 -15.86
C VAL A 65 -16.50 -7.75 -14.91
N ASP A 66 -15.54 -8.08 -14.05
CA ASP A 66 -15.62 -9.20 -13.11
C ASP A 66 -16.51 -8.87 -11.91
N LYS A 67 -16.59 -7.58 -11.56
CA LYS A 67 -17.37 -7.01 -10.44
C LYS A 67 -17.00 -7.62 -9.10
N VAL A 68 -15.71 -7.85 -8.89
CA VAL A 68 -15.15 -8.38 -7.63
C VAL A 68 -14.69 -7.28 -6.68
N LEU A 69 -14.58 -6.05 -7.19
CA LEU A 69 -14.16 -4.83 -6.51
C LEU A 69 -15.33 -3.81 -6.54
N PRO A 70 -15.70 -3.15 -5.43
CA PRO A 70 -16.69 -2.09 -5.46
C PRO A 70 -16.21 -0.89 -6.30
N PRO A 71 -17.10 -0.25 -7.10
CA PRO A 71 -16.76 0.94 -7.88
C PRO A 71 -16.60 2.22 -7.03
N THR A 72 -16.77 2.11 -5.71
CA THR A 72 -16.79 3.24 -4.78
C THR A 72 -15.74 3.11 -3.68
N MET A 73 -14.70 2.29 -3.90
CA MET A 73 -13.66 2.11 -2.88
C MET A 73 -12.98 3.42 -2.52
N ILE A 74 -12.64 4.26 -3.50
CA ILE A 74 -12.17 5.62 -3.23
C ILE A 74 -13.25 6.41 -2.48
N GLY A 75 -12.93 6.83 -1.25
CA GLY A 75 -13.84 7.51 -0.32
C GLY A 75 -14.59 6.59 0.63
N THR A 76 -14.48 5.26 0.52
CA THR A 76 -15.06 4.34 1.51
C THR A 76 -14.42 4.54 2.89
N SER A 77 -15.20 4.52 3.96
CA SER A 77 -14.65 4.74 5.30
C SER A 77 -13.71 3.62 5.73
N TRP A 78 -12.61 3.95 6.40
CA TRP A 78 -11.71 2.96 7.01
C TRP A 78 -12.43 1.99 7.94
N ARG A 79 -13.38 2.51 8.74
CA ARG A 79 -14.16 1.68 9.66
C ARG A 79 -14.96 0.62 8.91
N GLN A 80 -15.59 0.97 7.79
CA GLN A 80 -16.31 0.01 6.97
C GLN A 80 -15.37 -1.04 6.38
N ILE A 81 -14.23 -0.63 5.82
CA ILE A 81 -13.24 -1.55 5.23
C ILE A 81 -12.77 -2.58 6.26
N HIS A 82 -12.36 -2.11 7.45
CA HIS A 82 -11.88 -3.02 8.50
C HIS A 82 -13.00 -3.90 9.04
N ALA A 83 -14.18 -3.35 9.32
CA ALA A 83 -15.32 -4.14 9.74
C ALA A 83 -15.69 -5.22 8.69
N ASP A 84 -15.74 -4.86 7.41
CA ASP A 84 -16.07 -5.82 6.35
C ASP A 84 -15.05 -6.94 6.25
N PHE A 85 -13.76 -6.64 6.36
CA PHE A 85 -12.73 -7.66 6.31
C PHE A 85 -12.75 -8.58 7.53
N VAL A 86 -12.71 -8.02 8.75
CA VAL A 86 -12.61 -8.84 9.98
C VAL A 86 -13.88 -9.64 10.28
N ASN A 87 -15.04 -9.25 9.73
CA ASN A 87 -16.27 -10.02 9.83
C ASN A 87 -16.50 -10.95 8.60
N GLY A 88 -15.46 -11.20 7.79
CA GLY A 88 -15.50 -12.19 6.70
C GLY A 88 -16.35 -11.80 5.49
N ARG A 89 -16.69 -10.52 5.30
CA ARG A 89 -17.48 -10.05 4.14
C ARG A 89 -16.62 -9.86 2.89
N VAL A 90 -15.30 -9.80 3.04
CA VAL A 90 -14.34 -9.58 1.95
C VAL A 90 -13.28 -10.67 1.95
N LEU A 91 -13.00 -11.27 0.80
CA LEU A 91 -11.99 -12.34 0.74
C LEU A 91 -10.55 -11.81 0.80
N PHE A 92 -10.22 -10.81 -0.01
CA PHE A 92 -8.87 -10.24 -0.08
C PHE A 92 -8.86 -8.77 0.30
N TRP A 93 -7.99 -8.42 1.24
CA TRP A 93 -7.76 -7.04 1.66
C TRP A 93 -6.35 -6.61 1.31
N PHE A 94 -6.23 -5.56 0.49
CA PHE A 94 -4.95 -4.93 0.22
C PHE A 94 -4.60 -3.94 1.35
N GLY A 95 -4.10 -4.49 2.45
CA GLY A 95 -3.64 -3.75 3.62
C GLY A 95 -2.13 -3.78 3.83
N GLY A 96 -1.67 -3.15 4.92
CA GLY A 96 -0.32 -3.34 5.44
C GLY A 96 -0.32 -4.09 6.76
N THR A 97 0.88 -4.43 7.22
CA THR A 97 1.10 -5.31 8.39
C THR A 97 0.60 -4.69 9.70
N TRP A 98 0.58 -3.35 9.81
CA TRP A 98 0.12 -2.65 11.03
C TRP A 98 -1.34 -2.97 11.38
N HIS A 99 -2.14 -3.41 10.41
CA HIS A 99 -3.52 -3.80 10.68
C HIS A 99 -3.62 -4.99 11.63
N TRP A 100 -2.60 -5.87 11.67
CA TRP A 100 -2.53 -6.98 12.64
C TRP A 100 -2.60 -6.44 14.08
N ALA A 101 -1.79 -5.44 14.41
CA ALA A 101 -1.83 -4.81 15.74
C ALA A 101 -3.06 -3.88 15.91
N GLU A 102 -3.56 -3.30 14.83
CA GLU A 102 -4.72 -2.40 14.86
C GLU A 102 -6.01 -3.14 15.22
N TRP A 103 -6.26 -4.30 14.60
CA TRP A 103 -7.48 -5.08 14.85
C TRP A 103 -7.53 -5.68 16.26
N GLN A 104 -6.39 -5.86 16.90
CA GLN A 104 -6.28 -6.22 18.32
C GLN A 104 -6.57 -5.06 19.29
N ARG A 105 -6.69 -3.82 18.80
CA ARG A 105 -6.84 -2.60 19.63
C ARG A 105 -8.06 -1.76 19.29
N VAL A 106 -8.66 -1.98 18.14
CA VAL A 106 -9.81 -1.22 17.66
C VAL A 106 -10.95 -2.17 17.38
N ALA A 107 -12.10 -1.91 18.00
CA ALA A 107 -13.28 -2.75 17.90
C ALA A 107 -13.98 -2.64 16.54
N TYR A 108 -13.50 -3.40 15.55
CA TYR A 108 -14.11 -3.52 14.22
C TYR A 108 -14.99 -4.77 14.08
N HIS A 109 -14.71 -5.84 14.82
CA HIS A 109 -15.50 -7.06 14.76
C HIS A 109 -16.82 -6.85 15.51
N GLU A 110 -17.94 -7.26 14.92
CA GLU A 110 -19.28 -6.92 15.43
C GLU A 110 -19.60 -7.66 16.74
N GLU A 111 -19.11 -8.90 16.87
CA GLU A 111 -19.29 -9.72 18.08
C GLU A 111 -18.12 -9.62 19.08
N LEU A 112 -16.88 -9.79 18.63
CA LEU A 112 -15.69 -9.81 19.49
C LEU A 112 -15.23 -8.40 19.92
N GLY A 113 -15.60 -7.37 19.15
CA GLY A 113 -14.98 -6.05 19.28
C GLY A 113 -13.55 -6.08 18.75
N GLU A 114 -12.58 -6.04 19.66
CA GLU A 114 -11.15 -6.20 19.37
C GLU A 114 -10.85 -7.68 19.11
N LEU A 115 -9.98 -7.99 18.15
CA LEU A 115 -9.62 -9.36 17.84
C LEU A 115 -8.57 -9.89 18.81
N PRO A 116 -8.78 -11.06 19.45
CA PRO A 116 -7.66 -11.82 20.03
C PRO A 116 -6.70 -12.26 18.92
N GLU A 117 -5.38 -12.25 19.17
CA GLU A 117 -4.39 -12.65 18.15
C GLU A 117 -4.61 -14.10 17.68
N GLU A 118 -5.10 -15.00 18.54
CA GLU A 118 -5.44 -16.38 18.16
C GLU A 118 -6.53 -16.43 17.08
N TYR A 119 -7.54 -15.55 17.15
CA TYR A 119 -8.56 -15.46 16.11
C TYR A 119 -7.94 -15.06 14.77
N GLU A 120 -7.01 -14.10 14.78
CA GLU A 120 -6.31 -13.69 13.56
C GLU A 120 -5.52 -14.85 12.95
N TRP A 121 -4.79 -15.64 13.76
CA TRP A 121 -4.07 -16.81 13.27
C TRP A 121 -4.95 -17.91 12.69
N GLU A 122 -6.16 -18.06 13.22
CA GLU A 122 -7.13 -19.06 12.75
C GLU A 122 -7.83 -18.64 11.46
N ASN A 123 -8.07 -17.32 11.27
CA ASN A 123 -9.00 -16.81 10.26
C ASN A 123 -8.36 -15.88 9.21
N ILE A 124 -7.19 -15.30 9.47
CA ILE A 124 -6.56 -14.28 8.62
C ILE A 124 -5.23 -14.79 8.08
N GLY A 125 -5.14 -14.85 6.74
CA GLY A 125 -3.91 -15.11 6.02
C GLY A 125 -3.23 -13.82 5.56
N PHE A 126 -1.91 -13.88 5.36
CA PHE A 126 -1.12 -12.81 4.78
C PHE A 126 -0.17 -13.37 3.71
N ALA A 127 0.09 -12.58 2.68
CA ALA A 127 1.00 -12.92 1.60
C ALA A 127 1.58 -11.65 0.98
N LEU A 128 2.64 -11.80 0.19
CA LEU A 128 3.05 -10.75 -0.75
C LEU A 128 1.89 -10.41 -1.68
N VAL A 129 1.88 -9.19 -2.20
CA VAL A 129 0.93 -8.83 -3.25
C VAL A 129 1.25 -9.68 -4.47
N PRO A 130 0.32 -10.50 -4.96
CA PRO A 130 0.59 -11.42 -6.05
C PRO A 130 0.92 -10.63 -7.31
N ALA A 131 1.73 -11.22 -8.18
CA ALA A 131 1.97 -10.66 -9.50
C ALA A 131 0.65 -10.65 -10.30
N PRO A 132 0.34 -9.57 -11.03
CA PRO A 132 -0.95 -9.45 -11.70
C PRO A 132 -1.07 -10.36 -12.93
N GLU A 133 0.06 -10.85 -13.47
CA GLU A 133 0.13 -11.77 -14.60
C GLU A 133 1.23 -12.83 -14.40
N PRO A 134 1.09 -14.03 -14.99
CA PRO A 134 2.15 -15.04 -14.98
C PRO A 134 3.46 -14.51 -15.56
N GLY A 135 4.57 -14.77 -14.87
CA GLY A 135 5.91 -14.32 -15.28
C GLY A 135 6.35 -12.98 -14.66
N LEU A 136 5.43 -12.22 -14.05
CA LEU A 136 5.76 -11.06 -13.23
C LEU A 136 6.07 -11.49 -11.78
N LYS A 137 6.56 -10.55 -10.96
CA LYS A 137 7.02 -10.84 -9.59
C LYS A 137 6.06 -10.33 -8.52
N PRO A 138 5.91 -11.05 -7.39
CA PRO A 138 5.21 -10.51 -6.23
C PRO A 138 6.00 -9.35 -5.62
N MET A 139 5.32 -8.48 -4.88
CA MET A 139 5.92 -7.26 -4.36
C MET A 139 5.23 -6.77 -3.09
N THR A 140 5.94 -5.97 -2.32
CA THR A 140 5.40 -5.08 -1.28
C THR A 140 5.93 -3.67 -1.52
N LEU A 141 5.37 -2.68 -0.83
CA LEU A 141 5.90 -1.33 -0.87
C LEU A 141 5.89 -0.71 0.53
N SER A 142 6.94 0.06 0.79
CA SER A 142 7.07 0.88 1.98
C SER A 142 7.10 2.35 1.59
N SER A 143 6.37 3.17 2.35
CA SER A 143 6.46 4.62 2.31
C SER A 143 7.00 5.05 3.67
N PRO A 144 8.32 4.91 3.91
CA PRO A 144 8.87 5.10 5.24
C PRO A 144 8.72 6.55 5.68
N TYR A 145 8.28 6.74 6.92
CA TYR A 145 8.41 8.03 7.57
C TYR A 145 9.89 8.27 7.88
N LEU A 146 10.43 9.33 7.30
CA LEU A 146 11.84 9.69 7.43
C LEU A 146 12.00 10.76 8.50
N TYR A 147 12.97 10.57 9.39
CA TYR A 147 13.41 11.61 10.32
C TYR A 147 14.42 12.53 9.62
N TYR A 148 14.21 13.84 9.73
CA TYR A 148 15.11 14.87 9.20
C TYR A 148 15.56 15.81 10.30
N VAL A 149 16.82 16.26 10.22
CA VAL A 149 17.30 17.41 11.00
C VAL A 149 17.20 18.63 10.10
N THR A 150 16.38 19.60 10.48
CA THR A 150 16.25 20.85 9.74
C THR A 150 17.55 21.66 9.80
N ALA A 151 17.91 22.33 8.71
CA ALA A 151 19.06 23.24 8.67
C ALA A 151 18.94 24.45 9.62
N GLN A 152 17.73 24.69 10.15
CA GLN A 152 17.45 25.75 11.12
C GLN A 152 17.53 25.27 12.58
N ALA A 153 17.89 24.01 12.83
CA ALA A 153 17.97 23.48 14.19
C ALA A 153 19.05 24.21 14.99
N GLU A 154 18.71 24.66 16.21
CA GLU A 154 19.66 25.28 17.13
C GLU A 154 20.69 24.26 17.65
N GLU A 155 20.25 23.01 17.85
CA GLU A 155 21.06 21.91 18.38
C GLU A 155 21.02 20.68 17.46
N PRO A 156 21.59 20.77 16.23
CA PRO A 156 21.46 19.73 15.21
C PRO A 156 22.11 18.40 15.63
N GLU A 157 23.19 18.44 16.42
CA GLU A 157 23.86 17.24 16.92
C GLU A 157 23.00 16.49 17.95
N ILE A 158 22.30 17.22 18.83
CA ILE A 158 21.38 16.62 19.80
C ILE A 158 20.16 16.03 19.09
N ALA A 159 19.60 16.74 18.10
CA ALA A 159 18.51 16.21 17.27
C ALA A 159 18.93 14.91 16.55
N PHE A 160 20.13 14.89 15.96
CA PHE A 160 20.69 13.71 15.32
C PHE A 160 20.87 12.54 16.32
N LEU A 161 21.38 12.81 17.53
CA LEU A 161 21.53 11.80 18.57
C LEU A 161 20.18 11.22 18.99
N LEU A 162 19.17 12.06 19.18
CA LEU A 162 17.81 11.61 19.52
C LEU A 162 17.22 10.71 18.44
N ILE A 163 17.36 11.08 17.16
CA ILE A 163 16.91 10.25 16.02
C ILE A 163 17.66 8.91 16.00
N THR A 164 18.98 8.93 16.25
CA THR A 164 19.81 7.73 16.30
C THR A 164 19.37 6.78 17.41
N LEU A 165 19.05 7.30 18.59
CA LEU A 165 18.54 6.53 19.71
C LEU A 165 17.13 6.00 19.44
N ALA A 166 16.22 6.85 18.97
CA ALA A 166 14.84 6.49 18.67
C ALA A 166 14.73 5.40 17.59
N THR A 167 15.69 5.35 16.67
CA THR A 167 15.76 4.30 15.65
C THR A 167 16.69 3.15 16.02
N SER A 168 17.29 3.11 17.23
CA SER A 168 18.18 2.01 17.63
C SER A 168 17.46 0.66 17.59
N ALA A 169 18.18 -0.43 17.31
CA ALA A 169 17.56 -1.74 17.10
C ALA A 169 16.63 -2.19 18.27
N PRO A 170 16.98 -2.01 19.56
CA PRO A 170 16.07 -2.35 20.65
C PRO A 170 14.78 -1.53 20.69
N ILE A 171 14.84 -0.23 20.37
CA ILE A 171 13.66 0.65 20.36
C ILE A 171 12.82 0.41 19.10
N ASP A 172 13.47 0.20 17.94
CA ASP A 172 12.80 -0.22 16.71
C ASP A 172 12.08 -1.57 16.90
N ALA A 173 12.66 -2.52 17.65
CA ALA A 173 11.99 -3.78 17.94
C ALA A 173 10.68 -3.58 18.71
N ILE A 174 10.68 -2.70 19.71
CA ILE A 174 9.47 -2.35 20.47
C ILE A 174 8.46 -1.68 19.55
N HIS A 175 8.89 -0.67 18.78
CA HIS A 175 8.01 0.05 17.87
C HIS A 175 7.39 -0.87 16.82
N ALA A 176 8.20 -1.68 16.13
CA ALA A 176 7.77 -2.62 15.12
C ALA A 176 6.71 -3.57 15.69
N VAL A 177 7.06 -4.31 16.75
CA VAL A 177 6.17 -5.31 17.36
C VAL A 177 4.88 -4.68 17.86
N ASP A 178 4.97 -3.61 18.64
CA ASP A 178 3.79 -3.01 19.25
C ASP A 178 2.89 -2.33 18.21
N SER A 179 3.43 -1.84 17.10
CA SER A 179 2.61 -1.17 16.09
C SER A 179 2.20 -2.07 14.91
N GLY A 180 2.68 -3.32 14.88
CA GLY A 180 2.48 -4.22 13.73
C GLY A 180 3.28 -3.81 12.49
N HIS A 181 4.19 -2.84 12.60
CA HIS A 181 5.02 -2.40 11.47
C HIS A 181 6.26 -3.28 11.31
N LEU A 182 6.77 -3.33 10.09
CA LEU A 182 8.03 -4.00 9.81
C LEU A 182 9.22 -3.15 10.29
N PRO A 183 10.32 -3.78 10.74
CA PRO A 183 11.46 -3.07 11.31
C PRO A 183 12.17 -2.22 10.26
N VAL A 184 12.74 -1.08 10.69
CA VAL A 184 13.50 -0.19 9.80
C VAL A 184 15.01 -0.49 9.79
N ARG A 185 15.48 -1.43 10.64
CA ARG A 185 16.85 -1.92 10.61
C ARG A 185 16.93 -3.44 10.45
N SER A 186 17.89 -3.89 9.65
CA SER A 186 18.18 -5.31 9.50
C SER A 186 18.60 -5.98 10.81
N THR A 187 19.23 -5.26 11.75
CA THR A 187 19.63 -5.79 13.06
C THR A 187 18.49 -5.90 14.07
N THR A 188 17.31 -5.33 13.77
CA THR A 188 16.15 -5.38 14.66
C THR A 188 15.56 -6.77 14.77
N VAL A 189 15.61 -7.57 13.69
CA VAL A 189 15.09 -8.95 13.69
C VAL A 189 15.82 -9.86 14.68
N GLU A 190 17.04 -9.48 15.07
CA GLU A 190 17.85 -10.23 16.03
C GLU A 190 17.51 -9.91 17.49
N GLN A 191 16.75 -8.84 17.74
CA GLN A 191 16.44 -8.36 19.09
C GLN A 191 15.53 -9.34 19.85
N PRO A 192 15.76 -9.57 21.16
CA PRO A 192 14.94 -10.48 21.95
C PRO A 192 13.45 -10.17 21.93
N TYR A 193 13.06 -8.89 21.94
CA TYR A 193 11.66 -8.48 21.90
C TYR A 193 11.00 -8.79 20.56
N TYR A 194 11.69 -8.48 19.45
CA TYR A 194 11.22 -8.80 18.10
C TYR A 194 10.99 -10.31 17.92
N LYS A 195 11.93 -11.12 18.42
CA LYS A 195 11.87 -12.59 18.38
C LYS A 195 10.74 -13.19 19.21
N GLN A 196 9.98 -12.42 19.99
CA GLN A 196 8.79 -12.92 20.68
C GLN A 196 7.56 -12.92 19.76
N SER A 197 7.41 -11.90 18.91
CA SER A 197 6.24 -11.80 18.02
C SER A 197 6.29 -12.84 16.90
N LYS A 198 5.36 -13.80 16.91
CA LYS A 198 5.23 -14.80 15.85
C LYS A 198 4.95 -14.13 14.51
N PHE A 199 4.01 -13.19 14.48
CA PHE A 199 3.60 -12.49 13.27
C PHE A 199 4.79 -11.83 12.57
N HIS A 200 5.57 -11.01 13.29
CA HIS A 200 6.69 -10.29 12.71
C HIS A 200 7.78 -11.22 12.15
N ARG A 201 8.05 -12.35 12.81
CA ARG A 201 9.00 -13.36 12.29
C ARG A 201 8.52 -13.98 10.98
N GLU A 202 7.21 -14.18 10.82
CA GLU A 202 6.60 -14.76 9.61
C GLU A 202 6.53 -13.75 8.46
N VAL A 203 6.43 -12.45 8.73
CA VAL A 203 6.31 -11.42 7.68
C VAL A 203 7.59 -10.63 7.39
N ALA A 204 8.64 -10.78 8.20
CA ALA A 204 9.90 -10.04 8.01
C ALA A 204 10.53 -10.25 6.62
N TYR A 205 10.42 -11.46 6.05
CA TYR A 205 10.95 -11.77 4.72
C TYR A 205 10.32 -10.90 3.62
N MET A 206 9.13 -10.36 3.84
CA MET A 206 8.47 -9.49 2.86
C MET A 206 9.29 -8.23 2.56
N LEU A 207 10.19 -7.83 3.47
CA LEU A 207 11.15 -6.75 3.23
C LEU A 207 12.10 -7.02 2.05
N GLU A 208 12.36 -8.29 1.71
CA GLU A 208 13.17 -8.66 0.54
C GLU A 208 12.45 -8.36 -0.79
N TYR A 209 11.14 -8.12 -0.75
CA TYR A 209 10.28 -7.82 -1.89
C TYR A 209 9.78 -6.37 -1.89
N THR A 210 10.25 -5.56 -0.95
CA THR A 210 9.79 -4.19 -0.73
C THR A 210 10.39 -3.23 -1.75
N SER A 211 9.53 -2.41 -2.33
CA SER A 211 9.85 -1.23 -3.14
C SER A 211 9.50 0.05 -2.37
N PHE A 212 9.74 1.22 -2.97
CA PHE A 212 9.51 2.53 -2.32
C PHE A 212 8.81 3.53 -3.23
N GLU A 213 8.07 4.45 -2.61
CA GLU A 213 7.56 5.65 -3.29
C GLU A 213 8.70 6.55 -3.77
N PRO A 214 8.49 7.34 -4.83
CA PRO A 214 9.47 8.34 -5.26
C PRO A 214 9.62 9.44 -4.21
N LEU A 215 10.83 9.96 -4.05
CA LEU A 215 11.11 11.10 -3.19
C LEU A 215 11.15 12.37 -4.04
N HIS A 216 10.00 12.99 -4.25
CA HIS A 216 9.87 14.19 -5.07
C HIS A 216 8.88 15.20 -4.46
N PRO A 217 9.20 16.51 -4.41
CA PRO A 217 8.31 17.53 -3.84
C PRO A 217 6.93 17.59 -4.52
N LYS A 218 6.88 17.34 -5.84
CA LYS A 218 5.62 17.30 -6.60
C LYS A 218 4.92 15.93 -6.63
N TRP A 219 5.35 14.97 -5.80
CA TRP A 219 4.70 13.65 -5.73
C TRP A 219 3.22 13.74 -5.35
N GLY A 220 2.84 14.75 -4.53
CA GLY A 220 1.43 15.02 -4.21
C GLY A 220 0.55 15.20 -5.45
N ALA A 221 0.94 16.08 -6.37
CA ALA A 221 0.21 16.33 -7.61
C ALA A 221 0.08 15.08 -8.49
N TYR A 222 1.11 14.22 -8.49
CA TYR A 222 1.06 12.96 -9.21
C TYR A 222 0.01 12.01 -8.60
N LYS A 223 0.02 11.87 -7.28
CA LYS A 223 -0.97 11.04 -6.56
C LYS A 223 -2.40 11.52 -6.81
N ASP A 224 -2.62 12.83 -6.87
CA ASP A 224 -3.94 13.41 -7.11
C ASP A 224 -4.44 13.12 -8.54
N ALA A 225 -3.58 13.26 -9.56
CA ALA A 225 -3.93 12.89 -10.93
C ALA A 225 -4.23 11.38 -11.03
N TRP A 226 -3.44 10.56 -10.34
CA TRP A 226 -3.57 9.11 -10.36
C TRP A 226 -4.84 8.62 -9.65
N ILE A 227 -5.14 9.12 -8.45
CA ILE A 227 -6.38 8.75 -7.74
C ILE A 227 -7.63 9.18 -8.51
N THR A 228 -7.55 10.31 -9.24
CA THR A 228 -8.61 10.77 -10.13
C THR A 228 -8.86 9.78 -11.26
N ALA A 229 -7.79 9.33 -11.94
CA ALA A 229 -7.88 8.34 -13.00
C ALA A 229 -8.49 7.02 -12.49
N ILE A 230 -8.00 6.51 -11.36
CA ILE A 230 -8.52 5.30 -10.71
C ILE A 230 -10.01 5.45 -10.41
N THR A 231 -10.42 6.57 -9.81
CA THR A 231 -11.83 6.82 -9.44
C THR A 231 -12.75 6.75 -10.66
N LYS A 232 -12.37 7.39 -11.77
CA LYS A 232 -13.20 7.40 -12.99
C LYS A 232 -13.28 6.01 -13.62
N VAL A 233 -12.15 5.30 -13.68
CA VAL A 233 -12.06 3.94 -14.25
C VAL A 233 -12.86 2.93 -13.43
N GLU A 234 -12.72 2.95 -12.10
CA GLU A 234 -13.45 2.05 -11.20
C GLU A 234 -14.95 2.28 -11.24
N LYS A 235 -15.41 3.50 -11.50
CA LYS A 235 -16.83 3.82 -11.71
C LYS A 235 -17.35 3.51 -13.12
N GLY A 236 -16.45 3.23 -14.06
CA GLY A 236 -16.78 3.06 -15.48
C GLY A 236 -17.19 4.36 -16.16
N GLU A 237 -16.78 5.51 -15.63
CA GLU A 237 -17.07 6.84 -16.21
C GLU A 237 -16.26 7.08 -17.50
N VAL A 238 -15.07 6.48 -17.60
CA VAL A 238 -14.16 6.55 -18.76
C VAL A 238 -13.45 5.22 -18.97
N THR A 239 -12.88 4.99 -20.15
CA THR A 239 -12.01 3.81 -20.39
C THR A 239 -10.61 4.01 -19.76
N PRO A 240 -9.83 2.92 -19.55
CA PRO A 240 -8.43 3.03 -19.11
C PRO A 240 -7.56 3.94 -19.98
N GLU A 241 -7.74 3.91 -21.31
CA GLU A 241 -6.98 4.73 -22.26
C GLU A 241 -7.35 6.21 -22.17
N GLU A 242 -8.64 6.51 -22.00
CA GLU A 242 -9.13 7.86 -21.77
C GLU A 242 -8.59 8.41 -20.43
N ALA A 243 -8.67 7.63 -19.35
CA ALA A 243 -8.12 7.99 -18.05
C ALA A 243 -6.61 8.24 -18.10
N LEU A 244 -5.84 7.39 -18.80
CA LEU A 244 -4.41 7.60 -18.98
C LEU A 244 -4.13 8.90 -19.75
N SER A 245 -4.90 9.16 -20.81
CA SER A 245 -4.75 10.38 -21.62
C SER A 245 -5.01 11.63 -20.79
N GLU A 246 -6.10 11.65 -19.99
CA GLU A 246 -6.41 12.75 -19.08
C GLU A 246 -5.35 12.92 -17.98
N MET A 247 -4.86 11.81 -17.43
CA MET A 247 -3.79 11.82 -16.42
C MET A 247 -2.50 12.41 -17.00
N ILE A 248 -2.12 12.04 -18.23
CA ILE A 248 -0.95 12.61 -18.92
C ILE A 248 -1.07 14.13 -19.05
N GLU A 249 -2.21 14.65 -19.48
CA GLU A 249 -2.41 16.09 -19.65
C GLU A 249 -2.36 16.83 -18.30
N THR A 250 -2.98 16.26 -17.26
CA THR A 250 -2.91 16.80 -15.90
C THR A 250 -1.47 16.83 -15.38
N LEU A 251 -0.73 15.73 -15.52
CA LEU A 251 0.64 15.64 -15.05
C LEU A 251 1.58 16.60 -15.80
N LYS A 252 1.41 16.77 -17.12
CA LYS A 252 2.19 17.77 -17.88
C LYS A 252 1.93 19.18 -17.37
N ALA A 253 0.68 19.52 -17.07
CA ALA A 253 0.33 20.85 -16.57
C ALA A 253 0.92 21.13 -15.17
N GLU A 254 0.87 20.16 -14.27
CA GLU A 254 1.32 20.32 -12.87
C GLU A 254 2.84 20.18 -12.70
N LEU A 255 3.44 19.23 -13.43
CA LEU A 255 4.85 18.86 -13.27
C LEU A 255 5.75 19.60 -14.24
N GLY A 256 5.29 19.86 -15.47
CA GLY A 256 6.08 20.53 -16.50
C GLY A 256 7.35 19.77 -16.85
N ASP A 257 8.48 20.45 -16.72
CA ASP A 257 9.82 19.92 -16.95
C ASP A 257 10.31 18.90 -15.90
N GLU A 258 9.60 18.77 -14.78
CA GLU A 258 9.87 17.77 -13.73
C GLU A 258 9.29 16.38 -14.04
N LEU A 259 8.67 16.20 -15.21
CA LEU A 259 8.07 14.94 -15.65
C LEU A 259 8.77 14.38 -16.89
N ILE A 260 9.08 13.08 -16.84
CA ILE A 260 9.48 12.27 -17.98
C ILE A 260 8.33 11.34 -18.31
N ILE A 261 7.88 11.33 -19.57
CA ILE A 261 6.88 10.38 -20.06
C ILE A 261 7.58 9.41 -21.02
N ARG A 262 7.39 8.11 -20.78
CA ARG A 262 7.91 7.05 -21.65
C ARG A 262 6.82 6.03 -21.99
N ASP A 263 7.07 5.24 -23.01
CA ASP A 263 6.20 4.13 -23.41
C ASP A 263 6.36 2.92 -22.49
#